data_AF-A0A5B8NB17-F1
#
_entry.id   AF-A0A5B8NB17-F1
#
_cell.length_a   1.000
_cell.length_b   1.000
_cell.length_c   1.000
_cell.angle_alpha   90.00
_cell.angle_beta   90.00
_cell.angle_gamma   90.00
#
_symmetry.space_group_name_H-M   'P 1'
#
loop_
_entity.id
_entity.type
_entity.pdbx_description
1 polymer ?
#
loop_
_entity_poly.entity_id
_entity_poly.type
_entity_poly.pdbx_seq_one_letter_code
_entity_poly.pdbx_strand_id
1 'polypeptide(L)'
;MEQLLSVMYGASGIVASALYLPQILKYHRDLDARRSISLTSWSGWIAIAMIAILYAIVVVKNYLIAAVAGLNVAAQTVVLFYGVNARLAAPRQPLRR
;
A
#
# COMPACT_ATOMS: atom_id res chain seq x y z
N MET A 1 -12.56 -25.02 -9.47
CA MET A 1 -11.39 -24.17 -9.83
C MET A 1 -11.48 -22.79 -9.17
N GLU A 2 -12.63 -22.11 -9.24
CA GLU A 2 -12.84 -20.77 -8.65
C GLU A 2 -12.60 -20.68 -7.14
N GLN A 3 -12.95 -21.71 -6.38
CA GLN A 3 -12.77 -21.73 -4.93
C GLN A 3 -11.28 -21.82 -4.53
N LEU A 4 -10.51 -22.66 -5.24
CA LEU A 4 -9.06 -22.75 -5.06
C LEU A 4 -8.38 -21.42 -5.40
N LEU A 5 -8.76 -20.79 -6.53
CA LEU A 5 -8.26 -19.47 -6.91
C LEU A 5 -8.58 -18.42 -5.87
N SER A 6 -9.79 -18.41 -5.31
CA SER A 6 -10.21 -17.47 -4.27
C SER A 6 -9.37 -17.63 -2.99
N VAL A 7 -9.10 -18.87 -2.57
CA VAL A 7 -8.26 -19.16 -1.40
C VAL A 7 -6.81 -18.76 -1.64
N MET A 8 -6.24 -19.10 -2.80
CA MET A 8 -4.87 -18.70 -3.16
C MET A 8 -4.73 -17.18 -3.22
N TYR A 9 -5.72 -16.49 -3.81
CA TYR A 9 -5.73 -15.03 -3.87
C TYR A 9 -5.83 -14.42 -2.48
N GLY A 10 -6.70 -14.97 -1.62
CA GLY A 10 -6.83 -14.53 -0.24
C GLY A 10 -5.54 -14.70 0.56
N ALA A 11 -4.92 -15.87 0.48
CA ALA A 11 -3.63 -16.15 1.10
C ALA A 11 -2.53 -15.20 0.57
N SER A 12 -2.48 -14.97 -0.74
CA SER A 12 -1.49 -14.10 -1.35
C SER A 12 -1.54 -12.67 -0.82
N GLY A 13 -2.75 -12.11 -0.65
CA GLY A 13 -2.85 -10.75 -0.15
C GLY A 13 -2.72 -10.64 1.38
N ILE A 14 -2.99 -11.70 2.14
CA ILE A 14 -2.60 -11.77 3.56
C ILE A 14 -1.08 -11.74 3.68
N VAL A 15 -0.37 -12.57 2.91
CA VAL A 15 1.10 -12.59 2.88
C VAL A 15 1.65 -11.24 2.44
N ALA A 16 1.10 -10.65 1.36
CA ALA A 16 1.51 -9.32 0.91
C ALA A 16 1.28 -8.25 2.00
N SER A 17 0.14 -8.29 2.69
CA SER A 17 -0.18 -7.39 3.81
C SER A 17 0.82 -7.55 4.96
N ALA A 18 1.16 -8.79 5.32
CA ALA A 18 2.14 -9.09 6.36
C ALA A 18 3.55 -8.59 6.00
N LEU A 19 3.92 -8.65 4.73
CA LEU A 19 5.22 -8.15 4.25
C LEU A 19 5.36 -6.62 4.32
N TYR A 20 4.27 -5.87 4.50
CA TYR A 20 4.37 -4.44 4.81
C TYR A 20 4.84 -4.17 6.24
N LEU A 21 4.66 -5.09 7.21
CA LEU A 21 5.09 -4.86 8.59
C LEU A 21 6.58 -4.50 8.70
N PRO A 22 7.54 -5.29 8.17
CA PRO A 22 8.96 -4.94 8.28
C PRO A 22 9.28 -3.59 7.62
N GLN A 23 8.60 -3.25 6.52
CA GLN A 23 8.75 -1.98 5.84
C GLN A 23 8.20 -0.81 6.68
N ILE A 24 7.02 -0.96 7.27
CA ILE A 24 6.41 0.01 8.19
C ILE A 24 7.29 0.21 9.43
N LEU A 25 7.83 -0.87 10.00
CA LEU A 25 8.75 -0.80 11.14
C LEU A 25 10.04 -0.07 10.78
N LYS A 26 10.61 -0.32 9.60
CA LYS A 26 11.78 0.42 9.10
C LYS A 26 11.46 1.90 8.97
N TYR A 27 10.35 2.25 8.33
CA TYR A 27 9.93 3.64 8.20
C TYR A 27 9.70 4.27 9.55
N HIS A 28 9.09 3.59 10.51
CA HIS A 28 8.90 4.15 11.85
C HIS A 28 10.22 4.54 12.56
N ARG A 29 11.34 3.88 12.25
CA ARG A 29 12.65 4.15 12.87
C ARG A 29 13.55 5.09 12.07
N ASP A 30 13.43 5.09 10.74
CA ASP A 30 14.37 5.78 9.84
C ASP A 30 13.64 6.85 9.01
N LEU A 31 13.91 8.12 9.30
CA LEU A 31 13.30 9.27 8.62
C LEU A 31 13.77 9.39 7.16
N ASP A 32 15.04 9.10 6.87
CA ASP A 32 15.59 9.24 5.52
C ASP A 32 15.05 8.14 4.60
N ALA A 33 14.83 6.93 5.13
CA ALA A 33 14.12 5.87 4.43
C ALA A 33 12.68 6.27 4.04
N ARG A 34 12.01 7.15 4.80
CA ARG A 34 10.68 7.68 4.42
C ARG A 34 10.76 8.69 3.28
N ARG A 35 11.84 9.49 3.23
CA ARG A 35 12.00 10.55 2.22
C ARG A 35 12.30 9.99 0.84
N SER A 36 13.01 8.88 0.77
CA SER A 36 13.37 8.22 -0.48
C SER A 36 12.18 7.55 -1.19
N ILE A 37 11.02 7.38 -0.53
CA ILE A 37 9.87 6.74 -1.17
C ILE A 37 9.24 7.63 -2.24
N SER A 38 8.91 7.07 -3.40
CA SER A 38 8.19 7.78 -4.47
C SER A 38 6.69 7.87 -4.16
N LEU A 39 6.20 9.06 -3.81
CA LEU A 39 4.77 9.28 -3.56
C LEU A 39 3.92 8.90 -4.75
N THR A 40 4.35 9.30 -5.96
CA THR A 40 3.63 9.01 -7.21
C THR A 40 3.45 7.51 -7.43
N SER A 41 4.50 6.72 -7.17
CA SER A 41 4.42 5.27 -7.32
C SER A 41 3.43 4.65 -6.33
N TRP A 42 3.51 5.05 -5.05
CA TRP A 42 2.58 4.55 -4.03
C TRP A 42 1.14 4.97 -4.28
N SER A 43 0.89 6.20 -4.73
CA SER A 43 -0.44 6.64 -5.14
C SER A 43 -0.96 5.85 -6.35
N GLY A 44 -0.11 5.54 -7.32
CA GLY A 44 -0.45 4.69 -8.47
C GLY A 44 -0.84 3.27 -8.05
N TRP A 45 -0.08 2.66 -7.14
CA TRP A 45 -0.39 1.34 -6.59
C TRP A 45 -1.73 1.30 -5.85
N ILE A 46 -2.04 2.35 -5.07
CA ILE A 46 -3.33 2.50 -4.40
C ILE A 46 -4.46 2.59 -5.43
N ALA A 47 -4.29 3.40 -6.48
CA ALA A 47 -5.30 3.54 -7.52
C ALA A 47 -5.58 2.20 -8.23
N ILE A 48 -4.54 1.43 -8.58
CA ILE A 48 -4.67 0.10 -9.18
C ILE A 48 -5.42 -0.85 -8.23
N ALA A 49 -5.08 -0.86 -6.94
CA ALA A 49 -5.74 -1.72 -5.96
C ALA A 49 -7.21 -1.33 -5.75
N MET A 50 -7.55 -0.02 -5.78
CA MET A 50 -8.93 0.45 -5.73
C MET A 50 -9.75 0.01 -6.95
N ILE A 51 -9.16 0.03 -8.16
CA ILE A 51 -9.79 -0.52 -9.37
C ILE A 51 -10.04 -2.03 -9.21
N ALA A 52 -9.09 -2.76 -8.64
CA ALA A 52 -9.24 -4.19 -8.39
C ALA A 52 -10.36 -4.50 -7.37
N ILE A 53 -10.49 -3.69 -6.31
CA ILE A 53 -11.60 -3.78 -5.35
C ILE A 53 -12.93 -3.55 -6.06
N LEU A 54 -13.03 -2.48 -6.86
CA LEU A 54 -14.26 -2.16 -7.59
C LEU A 54 -14.64 -3.30 -8.55
N TYR A 55 -13.66 -3.83 -9.29
CA TYR A 55 -13.87 -4.98 -10.17
C TYR A 55 -14.35 -6.23 -9.40
N ALA A 56 -13.71 -6.54 -8.26
CA ALA A 56 -14.09 -7.68 -7.43
C ALA A 56 -15.52 -7.57 -6.89
N ILE A 57 -15.98 -6.37 -6.54
CA ILE A 57 -17.34 -6.12 -6.01
C ILE A 57 -18.37 -6.05 -7.14
N VAL A 58 -18.09 -5.33 -8.21
CA VAL A 58 -19.08 -5.01 -9.25
C VAL A 58 -19.22 -6.15 -10.25
N VAL A 59 -18.10 -6.77 -10.66
CA VAL A 59 -18.07 -7.78 -11.73
C VAL A 59 -17.98 -9.19 -11.16
N VAL A 60 -16.98 -9.47 -10.33
CA VAL A 60 -16.70 -10.85 -9.86
C VAL A 60 -17.64 -11.27 -8.72
N LYS A 61 -18.23 -10.32 -7.99
CA LYS A 61 -19.05 -10.54 -6.78
C LYS A 61 -18.31 -11.34 -5.70
N ASN A 62 -16.98 -11.18 -5.61
CA ASN A 62 -16.13 -11.89 -4.66
C ASN A 62 -15.60 -10.93 -3.58
N TYR A 63 -16.27 -10.93 -2.44
CA TYR A 63 -15.93 -10.06 -1.31
C TYR A 63 -14.62 -10.43 -0.62
N LEU A 64 -14.16 -11.68 -0.72
CA LEU A 64 -12.87 -12.08 -0.15
C LEU A 64 -11.72 -11.37 -0.87
N ILE A 65 -11.75 -11.37 -2.21
CA ILE A 65 -10.77 -10.65 -3.03
C ILE A 65 -10.82 -9.15 -2.72
N ALA A 66 -12.02 -8.58 -2.62
CA ALA A 66 -12.21 -7.17 -2.28
C ALA A 66 -11.64 -6.82 -0.90
N ALA A 67 -11.90 -7.63 0.13
CA ALA A 67 -11.40 -7.42 1.48
C ALA A 67 -9.86 -7.48 1.55
N VAL A 68 -9.27 -8.47 0.86
CA VAL A 68 -7.83 -8.68 0.82
C VAL A 68 -7.12 -7.56 0.07
N ALA A 69 -7.69 -7.10 -1.06
CA ALA A 69 -7.20 -5.91 -1.74
C ALA A 69 -7.38 -4.64 -0.90
N GLY A 70 -8.45 -4.55 -0.10
CA GLY A 70 -8.66 -3.48 0.87
C GLY A 70 -7.59 -3.41 1.95
N LEU A 71 -7.16 -4.55 2.48
CA LEU A 71 -6.03 -4.63 3.41
C LEU A 71 -4.73 -4.13 2.77
N ASN A 72 -4.49 -4.48 1.50
CA ASN A 72 -3.35 -3.98 0.74
C ASN A 72 -3.41 -2.44 0.59
N VAL A 73 -4.58 -1.88 0.24
CA VAL A 73 -4.77 -0.42 0.17
C VAL A 73 -4.49 0.24 1.52
N ALA A 74 -4.96 -0.33 2.63
CA ALA A 74 -4.71 0.20 3.96
C ALA A 74 -3.20 0.25 4.26
N ALA A 75 -2.48 -0.84 4.00
CA ALA A 75 -1.03 -0.91 4.20
C ALA A 75 -0.26 0.09 3.30
N GLN A 76 -0.62 0.19 2.02
CA GLN A 76 -0.04 1.16 1.09
C GLN A 76 -0.30 2.60 1.52
N THR A 77 -1.48 2.89 2.07
CA THR A 77 -1.84 4.21 2.59
C THR A 77 -0.99 4.58 3.80
N VAL A 78 -0.71 3.63 4.70
CA VAL A 78 0.23 3.83 5.81
C VAL A 78 1.63 4.19 5.29
N VAL A 79 2.13 3.47 4.29
CA VAL A 79 3.42 3.78 3.66
C VAL A 79 3.42 5.18 3.04
N LEU A 80 2.39 5.52 2.27
CA LEU A 80 2.25 6.84 1.66
C LEU A 80 2.21 7.95 2.71
N PHE A 81 1.49 7.74 3.81
CA PHE A 81 1.41 8.67 4.94
C PHE A 81 2.79 8.93 5.56
N TYR A 82 3.63 7.91 5.74
CA TYR A 82 5.01 8.11 6.19
C TYR A 82 5.82 9.00 5.24
N GLY A 83 5.70 8.79 3.93
CA GLY A 83 6.40 9.59 2.93
C GLY A 83 5.92 11.03 2.84
N VAL A 84 4.63 11.28 3.01
CA VAL A 84 4.05 12.63 3.04
C VAL A 84 4.55 13.37 4.28
N ASN A 85 4.41 12.77 5.47
CA ASN A 85 4.86 13.40 6.72
C ASN A 85 6.36 13.70 6.71
N ALA A 86 7.19 12.81 6.16
CA ALA A 86 8.63 13.04 6.09
C ALA A 86 9.03 14.24 5.21
N ARG A 87 8.19 14.60 4.22
CA ARG A 87 8.36 15.80 3.39
C ARG A 87 7.82 17.05 4.07
N LEU A 88 6.70 16.93 4.79
CA LEU A 88 6.13 18.05 5.55
C LEU A 88 7.00 18.44 6.75
N ALA A 89 7.64 17.46 7.40
CA ALA A 89 8.52 17.68 8.55
C ALA A 89 9.93 18.18 8.16
N ALA A 90 10.29 18.20 6.88
CA ALA A 90 11.55 18.76 6.45
C ALA A 90 11.49 20.31 6.46
N PRO A 91 12.38 21.01 7.18
CA PRO A 91 12.61 22.42 6.91
C PRO A 91 13.00 22.54 5.43
N ARG A 92 12.42 23.50 4.70
CA ARG A 92 12.90 23.85 3.36
C ARG A 92 14.40 24.14 3.48
N GLN A 93 15.26 23.20 3.10
CA GLN A 93 16.68 23.52 2.96
C GLN A 93 16.76 24.60 1.88
N PRO A 94 17.30 25.80 2.20
CA PRO A 94 17.51 26.79 1.17
C PRO A 94 18.45 26.18 0.12
N LEU A 95 18.06 26.32 -1.16
CA LEU A 95 18.88 25.94 -2.30
C LEU A 95 20.30 26.48 -2.06
N ARG A 96 21.26 25.60 -1.74
CA ARG A 96 22.67 25.94 -1.87
C ARG A 96 22.94 26.03 -3.38
N ARG A 97 22.98 27.27 -3.87
CA ARG A 97 23.56 27.63 -5.16
C ARG A 97 25.05 27.37 -5.14
#